data_AF-A0A7J4GXS7-F1
#
_entry.id   AF-A0A7J4GXS7-F1
#
_cell.length_a   1.000
_cell.length_b   1.000
_cell.length_c   1.000
_cell.angle_alpha   90.00
_cell.angle_beta   90.00
_cell.angle_gamma   90.00
#
_symmetry.space_group_name_H-M   'P 1'
#
loop_
_entity.id
_entity.type
_entity.pdbx_description
1 polymer ?
#
loop_
_entity_poly.entity_id
_entity_poly.type
_entity_poly.pdbx_seq_one_letter_code
_entity_poly.pdbx_strand_id
1 'polypeptide(L)'
;MSVEQIEDIRRVLAICFRMGNSLSADDLERILSFDMGWMDTETAHDAVKALVFAGWLKNVDDRFEANCEIKGVVAPLGWQPRPTRLTDPLVNEESQAIKKVIPEPTPQKIQNVDPREKLEHRLSKFIARKAGLTSEEVLRRARRKTKALRHCTIWLALCLISREQGLDMEPIIDSLAAA
;
A
#
# COMPACT_ATOMS: atom_id res chain seq x y z
N MET A 1 17.87 -5.94 -21.86
CA MET A 1 17.14 -5.97 -20.57
C MET A 1 16.64 -4.59 -20.18
N SER A 2 17.48 -3.54 -20.15
CA SER A 2 17.09 -2.19 -19.70
C SER A 2 16.17 -1.42 -20.66
N VAL A 3 16.39 -1.52 -21.98
CA VAL A 3 15.60 -0.77 -22.99
C VAL A 3 14.14 -1.20 -23.01
N GLU A 4 13.86 -2.50 -22.95
CA GLU A 4 12.48 -3.01 -22.88
C GLU A 4 11.74 -2.53 -21.63
N GLN A 5 12.42 -2.43 -20.49
CA GLN A 5 11.81 -1.96 -19.26
C GLN A 5 11.42 -0.48 -19.36
N ILE A 6 12.26 0.34 -19.98
CA ILE A 6 11.96 1.75 -20.26
C ILE A 6 10.75 1.87 -21.17
N GLU A 7 10.68 1.08 -22.25
CA GLU A 7 9.53 1.13 -23.15
C GLU A 7 8.24 0.65 -22.47
N ASP A 8 8.31 -0.37 -21.61
CA ASP A 8 7.16 -0.84 -20.85
C ASP A 8 6.61 0.25 -19.91
N ILE A 9 7.50 0.95 -19.20
CA ILE A 9 7.11 2.07 -18.33
C ILE A 9 6.46 3.17 -19.18
N ARG A 10 7.05 3.52 -20.33
CA ARG A 10 6.45 4.50 -21.25
C ARG A 10 5.07 4.07 -21.75
N ARG A 11 4.87 2.80 -22.09
CA ARG A 11 3.55 2.27 -22.51
C ARG A 11 2.52 2.38 -21.40
N VAL A 12 2.90 2.04 -20.17
CA VAL A 12 2.03 2.19 -19.00
C VAL A 12 1.63 3.65 -18.79
N LEU A 13 2.59 4.56 -18.80
CA LEU A 13 2.32 5.99 -18.62
C LEU A 13 1.45 6.55 -19.76
N ALA A 14 1.70 6.14 -21.01
CA ALA A 14 0.89 6.54 -22.15
C ALA A 14 -0.57 6.06 -22.03
N ILE A 15 -0.81 4.89 -21.44
CA ILE A 15 -2.15 4.38 -21.17
C ILE A 15 -2.81 5.19 -20.04
N CYS A 16 -2.11 5.42 -18.93
CA CYS A 16 -2.64 6.17 -17.80
C CYS A 16 -3.03 7.61 -18.21
N PHE A 17 -2.13 8.32 -18.90
CA PHE A 17 -2.33 9.72 -19.30
C PHE A 17 -3.05 9.88 -20.65
N ARG A 18 -3.71 8.83 -21.15
CA ARG A 18 -4.43 8.90 -22.44
C ARG A 18 -5.56 9.92 -22.44
N MET A 19 -6.25 10.08 -21.31
CA MET A 19 -7.43 10.94 -21.17
C MET A 19 -7.13 12.32 -20.57
N GLY A 20 -5.90 12.57 -20.15
CA GLY A 20 -5.52 13.83 -19.51
C GLY A 20 -4.05 13.84 -19.12
N ASN A 21 -3.47 15.04 -19.04
CA ASN A 21 -2.03 15.21 -18.80
C ASN A 21 -1.65 15.13 -17.31
N SER A 22 -2.61 15.22 -16.39
CA SER A 22 -2.38 15.17 -14.96
C SER A 22 -3.43 14.32 -14.25
N LEU A 23 -3.00 13.50 -13.29
CA LEU A 23 -3.83 12.54 -12.54
C LEU A 23 -3.50 12.59 -11.05
N SER A 24 -4.48 12.30 -10.18
CA SER A 24 -4.19 12.11 -8.76
C SER A 24 -3.48 10.77 -8.50
N ALA A 25 -2.93 10.59 -7.29
CA ALA A 25 -2.41 9.29 -6.85
C ALA A 25 -3.48 8.19 -6.97
N ASP A 26 -4.67 8.48 -6.43
CA ASP A 26 -5.81 7.57 -6.40
C ASP A 26 -6.27 7.18 -7.81
N ASP A 27 -6.25 8.12 -8.76
CA ASP A 27 -6.58 7.83 -10.16
C ASP A 27 -5.57 6.86 -10.78
N LEU A 28 -4.26 7.06 -10.55
CA LEU A 28 -3.22 6.17 -11.05
C LEU A 28 -3.35 4.77 -10.45
N GLU A 29 -3.52 4.68 -9.14
CA GLU A 29 -3.72 3.40 -8.44
C GLU A 29 -4.97 2.68 -8.95
N ARG A 30 -6.07 3.42 -9.13
CA ARG A 30 -7.33 2.89 -9.67
C ARG A 30 -7.17 2.38 -11.10
N ILE A 31 -6.46 3.12 -11.96
CA ILE A 31 -6.21 2.71 -13.35
C ILE A 31 -5.38 1.41 -13.38
N LEU A 32 -4.30 1.35 -12.61
CA LEU A 32 -3.40 0.18 -12.59
C LEU A 32 -4.08 -1.08 -12.02
N SER A 33 -4.92 -0.91 -11.01
CA SER A 33 -5.54 -2.03 -10.29
C SER A 33 -6.93 -2.43 -10.79
N PHE A 34 -7.83 -1.48 -11.05
CA PHE A 34 -9.22 -1.77 -11.40
C PHE A 34 -9.50 -1.65 -12.90
N ASP A 35 -9.07 -0.54 -13.54
CA ASP A 35 -9.41 -0.32 -14.96
C ASP A 35 -8.66 -1.32 -15.85
N MET A 36 -7.36 -1.46 -15.61
CA MET A 36 -6.50 -2.33 -16.40
C MET A 36 -6.31 -3.72 -15.79
N GLY A 37 -6.56 -3.88 -14.49
CA GLY A 37 -6.43 -5.18 -13.81
C GLY A 37 -5.01 -5.72 -13.79
N TRP A 38 -3.98 -4.86 -13.86
CA TRP A 38 -2.61 -5.31 -14.02
C TRP A 38 -1.97 -5.81 -12.73
N MET A 39 -2.46 -5.33 -11.58
CA MET A 39 -1.95 -5.65 -10.25
C MET A 39 -3.02 -5.37 -9.17
N ASP A 40 -2.79 -5.80 -7.93
CA ASP A 40 -3.67 -5.44 -6.82
C ASP A 40 -3.43 -3.99 -6.33
N THR A 41 -4.28 -3.52 -5.41
CA THR A 41 -4.24 -2.14 -4.90
C THR A 41 -2.96 -1.84 -4.12
N GLU A 42 -2.43 -2.79 -3.34
CA GLU A 42 -1.19 -2.59 -2.57
C GLU A 42 0.01 -2.47 -3.53
N THR A 43 0.08 -3.35 -4.52
CA THR A 43 1.12 -3.34 -5.55
C THR A 43 1.02 -2.08 -6.42
N ALA A 44 -0.19 -1.63 -6.74
CA ALA A 44 -0.40 -0.38 -7.48
C ALA A 44 0.13 0.84 -6.70
N HIS A 45 -0.17 0.90 -5.41
CA HIS A 45 0.34 1.95 -4.52
C HIS A 45 1.87 1.98 -4.48
N ASP A 46 2.50 0.81 -4.33
CA ASP A 46 3.97 0.70 -4.31
C ASP A 46 4.59 1.04 -5.68
N ALA A 47 3.95 0.63 -6.77
CA ALA A 47 4.38 0.99 -8.13
C ALA A 47 4.34 2.50 -8.38
N VAL A 48 3.29 3.21 -7.95
CA VAL A 48 3.21 4.67 -8.08
C VAL A 48 4.34 5.34 -7.30
N LYS A 49 4.59 4.93 -6.05
CA LYS A 49 5.72 5.45 -5.25
C LYS A 49 7.07 5.21 -5.93
N ALA A 50 7.29 3.99 -6.45
CA ALA A 50 8.54 3.63 -7.10
C ALA A 50 8.76 4.45 -8.39
N LEU A 51 7.70 4.68 -9.17
CA LEU A 51 7.76 5.53 -10.37
C LEU A 51 8.05 7.00 -10.05
N VAL A 52 7.48 7.54 -8.96
CA VAL A 52 7.83 8.88 -8.47
C VAL A 52 9.31 8.94 -8.06
N PHE A 53 9.77 7.95 -7.28
CA PHE A 53 11.15 7.90 -6.80
C PHE A 53 12.17 7.77 -7.94
N ALA A 54 11.90 6.93 -8.93
CA ALA A 54 12.75 6.77 -10.10
C ALA A 54 12.65 7.94 -11.10
N GLY A 55 11.80 8.94 -10.86
CA GLY A 55 11.69 10.14 -11.68
C GLY A 55 10.83 9.98 -12.95
N TRP A 56 9.98 8.95 -13.01
CA TRP A 56 9.03 8.76 -14.11
C TRP A 56 7.76 9.61 -13.97
N LEU A 57 7.39 9.94 -12.73
CA LEU A 57 6.26 10.80 -12.40
C LEU A 57 6.75 12.06 -11.71
N LYS A 58 6.32 13.23 -12.19
CA LYS A 58 6.56 14.53 -11.53
C LYS A 58 5.29 14.97 -10.82
N ASN A 59 5.43 15.47 -9.60
CA ASN A 59 4.32 16.03 -8.83
C ASN A 59 4.21 17.55 -9.11
N VAL A 60 3.05 17.99 -9.59
CA VAL A 60 2.69 19.38 -9.88
C VAL A 60 1.33 19.62 -9.23
N ASP A 61 1.28 20.49 -8.21
CA ASP A 61 0.04 20.89 -7.53
C ASP A 61 -0.84 19.71 -7.07
N ASP A 62 -0.27 18.76 -6.30
CA ASP A 62 -0.93 17.53 -5.82
C ASP A 62 -1.42 16.56 -6.91
N ARG A 63 -1.01 16.78 -8.16
CA ARG A 63 -1.26 15.88 -9.30
C ARG A 63 0.04 15.38 -9.87
N PHE A 64 0.00 14.21 -10.50
CA PHE A 64 1.13 13.61 -11.20
C PHE A 64 1.00 13.84 -12.69
N GLU A 65 2.13 14.13 -13.33
CA GLU A 65 2.27 14.13 -14.79
C GLU A 65 3.42 13.18 -15.16
N ALA A 66 3.39 12.64 -16.38
CA ALA A 66 4.51 11.88 -16.92
C ALA A 66 5.75 12.78 -17.10
N ASN A 67 6.91 12.29 -16.67
CA ASN A 67 8.20 12.97 -16.82
C ASN A 67 9.02 12.38 -17.99
N CYS A 68 8.34 11.93 -19.04
CA CYS A 68 8.94 11.41 -20.26
C CYS A 68 8.03 11.69 -21.46
N GLU A 69 8.58 11.61 -22.67
CA GLU A 69 7.78 11.77 -23.89
C GLU A 69 6.90 10.53 -24.10
N ILE A 70 5.59 10.72 -23.96
CA ILE A 70 4.58 9.66 -24.14
C ILE A 70 3.81 9.79 -25.46
N LYS A 71 4.02 10.86 -26.25
CA LYS A 71 3.33 11.04 -27.53
C LYS A 71 3.77 9.99 -28.54
N GLY A 72 2.80 9.33 -29.17
CA GLY A 72 3.04 8.30 -30.17
C GLY A 72 3.44 6.93 -29.60
N VAL A 73 3.50 6.77 -28.28
CA VAL A 73 3.71 5.47 -27.65
C VAL A 73 2.41 4.67 -27.72
N VAL A 74 2.45 3.52 -28.41
CA VAL A 74 1.31 2.62 -28.56
C VAL A 74 1.62 1.29 -27.90
N ALA A 75 0.70 0.81 -27.06
CA ALA A 75 0.72 -0.54 -26.54
C ALA A 75 -0.05 -1.48 -27.48
N PRO A 76 0.50 -2.67 -27.83
CA PRO A 76 -0.23 -3.66 -28.61
C PRO A 76 -1.53 -4.09 -27.92
N LEU A 77 -2.52 -4.54 -28.69
CA LEU A 77 -3.76 -5.08 -28.13
C LEU A 77 -3.46 -6.31 -27.27
N GLY A 78 -4.04 -6.36 -26.06
CA GLY A 78 -3.81 -7.46 -25.11
C GLY A 78 -2.45 -7.43 -24.42
N TRP A 79 -1.66 -6.37 -24.60
CA TRP A 79 -0.40 -6.19 -23.88
C TRP A 79 -0.65 -5.85 -22.41
N GLN A 80 0.18 -6.42 -21.53
CA GLN A 80 0.19 -6.17 -20.09
C GLN A 80 1.64 -5.98 -19.62
N PRO A 81 1.93 -4.98 -18.76
CA PRO A 81 3.25 -4.81 -18.20
C PRO A 81 3.59 -5.93 -17.21
N ARG A 82 4.89 -6.17 -17.00
CA ARG A 82 5.34 -6.97 -15.86
C ARG A 82 5.28 -6.10 -14.60
N PRO A 83 4.50 -6.43 -13.56
CA PRO A 83 4.38 -5.57 -12.37
C PRO A 83 5.72 -5.26 -11.71
N THR A 84 6.66 -6.21 -11.70
CA THR A 84 8.02 -6.02 -11.17
C THR A 84 8.77 -4.86 -11.82
N ARG A 85 8.50 -4.57 -13.11
CA ARG A 85 9.13 -3.46 -13.83
C ARG A 85 8.64 -2.08 -13.36
N LEU A 86 7.48 -2.03 -12.70
CA LEU A 86 6.84 -0.82 -12.16
C LEU A 86 7.13 -0.65 -10.68
N THR A 87 7.24 -1.73 -9.91
CA THR A 87 7.61 -1.69 -8.48
C THR A 87 9.10 -1.50 -8.25
N ASP A 88 9.94 -1.89 -9.21
CA ASP A 88 11.40 -1.64 -9.23
C ASP A 88 11.82 -1.07 -10.60
N PRO A 89 11.42 0.18 -10.91
CA PRO A 89 11.71 0.82 -12.19
C PRO A 89 13.16 1.30 -12.26
N LEU A 90 13.74 1.26 -13.46
CA LEU A 90 15.02 1.93 -13.73
C LEU A 90 14.89 3.43 -13.52
N VAL A 91 15.96 4.08 -13.08
CA VAL A 91 15.98 5.54 -12.92
C VAL A 91 15.79 6.20 -14.29
N ASN A 92 14.88 7.16 -14.37
CA ASN A 92 14.61 7.91 -15.59
C ASN A 92 15.75 8.92 -15.85
N GLU A 93 16.69 8.56 -16.72
CA GLU A 93 17.84 9.40 -17.07
C GLU A 93 17.49 10.67 -17.86
N GLU A 94 16.28 10.75 -18.44
CA GLU A 94 15.75 11.96 -19.08
C GLU A 94 15.34 13.02 -18.03
N SER A 95 15.29 12.64 -16.75
CA SER A 95 15.06 13.55 -15.64
C SER A 95 16.32 14.36 -15.38
N GLN A 96 16.35 15.61 -15.83
CA GLN A 96 17.32 16.58 -15.30
C GLN A 96 17.04 16.79 -13.79
N ALA A 97 17.78 16.05 -12.97
CA ALA A 97 18.07 16.26 -11.56
C ALA A 97 16.90 16.68 -10.64
N ILE A 98 16.27 15.68 -10.01
CA ILE A 98 15.92 15.79 -8.58
C ILE A 98 16.63 14.67 -7.85
N LYS A 99 17.93 14.83 -7.62
CA LYS A 99 18.61 14.15 -6.49
C LYS A 99 18.10 14.77 -5.19
N LYS A 100 16.85 14.50 -4.81
CA LYS A 100 16.50 14.55 -3.39
C LYS A 100 17.06 13.27 -2.79
N VAL A 101 18.27 13.40 -2.28
CA VAL A 101 18.80 12.51 -1.25
C VAL A 101 17.79 12.54 -0.11
N ILE A 102 16.86 11.59 -0.11
CA ILE A 102 16.18 11.21 1.12
C ILE A 102 17.23 10.37 1.84
N PRO A 103 17.72 10.79 3.01
CA PRO A 103 18.63 9.95 3.79
C PRO A 103 17.90 8.63 4.03
N GLU A 104 18.66 7.54 3.87
CA GLU A 104 18.31 6.20 4.33
C GLU A 104 17.40 6.28 5.56
N PRO A 105 16.22 5.64 5.55
CA PRO A 105 15.28 5.78 6.65
C PRO A 105 15.92 5.14 7.88
N THR A 106 16.60 5.97 8.67
CA THR A 106 16.67 5.73 10.11
C THR A 106 15.22 5.56 10.56
N PRO A 107 14.87 4.48 11.26
CA PRO A 107 13.50 4.24 11.70
C PRO A 107 13.11 5.30 12.73
N GLN A 108 12.75 6.49 12.25
CA GLN A 108 12.04 7.47 13.02
C GLN A 108 10.63 6.91 13.16
N LYS A 109 10.38 6.40 14.36
CA LYS A 109 9.07 5.97 14.84
C LYS A 109 8.15 7.18 14.77
N ILE A 110 7.52 7.42 13.62
CA ILE A 110 6.41 8.35 13.48
C ILE A 110 5.34 7.79 14.41
N GLN A 111 5.24 8.31 15.63
CA GLN A 111 4.14 8.03 16.53
C GLN A 111 2.92 8.79 16.02
N ASN A 112 2.48 8.48 14.81
CA ASN A 112 1.11 8.77 14.39
C ASN A 112 0.27 7.70 15.09
N VAL A 113 0.03 7.90 16.38
CA VAL A 113 -0.65 6.90 17.21
C VAL A 113 -2.12 6.95 16.82
N ASP A 114 -2.44 6.20 15.77
CA ASP A 114 -3.81 5.97 15.35
C ASP A 114 -4.60 5.58 16.60
N PRO A 115 -5.71 6.28 16.93
CA PRO A 115 -6.55 5.92 18.08
C PRO A 115 -6.93 4.42 18.07
N ARG A 116 -6.99 3.79 16.89
CA ARG A 116 -7.23 2.35 16.73
C ARG A 116 -6.09 1.48 17.24
N GLU A 117 -4.84 1.87 17.05
CA GLU A 117 -3.68 1.10 17.51
C GLU A 117 -3.59 1.09 19.06
N LYS A 118 -4.00 2.18 19.72
CA LYS A 118 -4.14 2.23 21.19
C LYS A 118 -5.19 1.26 21.69
N LEU A 119 -6.34 1.21 21.00
CA LEU A 119 -7.44 0.32 21.34
C LEU A 119 -7.04 -1.14 21.20
N GLU A 120 -6.35 -1.49 20.12
CA GLU A 120 -5.80 -2.84 19.89
C GLU A 120 -4.79 -3.25 20.97
N HIS A 121 -3.94 -2.32 21.39
CA HIS A 121 -2.98 -2.57 22.46
C HIS A 121 -3.66 -2.77 23.82
N ARG A 122 -4.71 -1.99 24.12
CA ARG A 122 -5.51 -2.16 25.35
C ARG A 122 -6.24 -3.49 25.34
N LEU A 123 -6.90 -3.83 24.23
CA LEU A 123 -7.67 -5.05 24.09
C LEU A 123 -6.77 -6.30 24.14
N SER A 124 -5.63 -6.29 23.47
CA SER A 124 -4.67 -7.40 23.52
C SER A 124 -4.16 -7.66 24.95
N LYS A 125 -3.86 -6.62 25.74
CA LYS A 125 -3.50 -6.76 27.16
C LYS A 125 -4.65 -7.30 28.01
N PHE A 126 -5.87 -6.84 27.77
CA PHE A 126 -7.05 -7.33 28.49
C PHE A 126 -7.26 -8.83 28.24
N ILE A 127 -7.20 -9.25 26.98
CA ILE A 127 -7.33 -10.66 26.57
C ILE A 127 -6.21 -11.50 27.15
N ALA A 128 -4.96 -11.02 27.07
CA ALA A 128 -3.80 -11.71 27.64
C ALA A 128 -4.00 -11.99 29.14
N ARG A 129 -4.40 -10.97 29.90
CA ARG A 129 -4.65 -11.10 31.35
C ARG A 129 -5.80 -12.06 31.67
N LYS A 130 -6.90 -12.00 30.91
CA LYS A 130 -8.09 -12.80 31.17
C LYS A 130 -7.97 -14.25 30.68
N ALA A 131 -7.28 -14.49 29.57
CA ALA A 131 -7.05 -15.82 29.01
C ALA A 131 -5.80 -16.52 29.57
N GLY A 132 -5.01 -15.86 30.43
CA GLY A 132 -3.76 -16.41 30.95
C GLY A 132 -2.67 -16.58 29.89
N LEU A 133 -2.71 -15.79 28.81
CA LEU A 133 -1.77 -15.83 27.69
C LEU A 133 -0.83 -14.62 27.76
N THR A 134 0.34 -14.72 27.13
CA THR A 134 1.19 -13.53 26.91
C THR A 134 0.59 -12.66 25.81
N SER A 135 0.77 -11.34 25.91
CA SER A 135 0.31 -10.39 24.89
C SER A 135 0.87 -10.70 23.49
N GLU A 136 2.11 -11.19 23.43
CA GLU A 136 2.76 -11.64 22.19
C GLU A 136 2.06 -12.85 21.57
N GLU A 137 1.65 -13.82 22.38
CA GLU A 137 0.92 -15.00 21.90
C GLU A 137 -0.49 -14.62 21.39
N VAL A 138 -1.17 -13.69 22.07
CA VAL A 138 -2.46 -13.14 21.61
C VAL A 138 -2.30 -12.46 20.25
N LEU A 139 -1.29 -11.60 20.09
CA LEU A 139 -1.00 -10.92 18.82
C LEU A 139 -0.61 -11.90 17.72
N ARG A 140 0.17 -12.95 18.03
CA ARG A 140 0.54 -13.99 17.07
C ARG A 140 -0.68 -14.78 16.59
N ARG A 141 -1.63 -15.10 17.47
CA ARG A 141 -2.91 -15.73 17.09
C ARG A 141 -3.76 -14.78 16.25
N ALA A 142 -3.80 -13.49 16.59
CA ALA A 142 -4.57 -12.49 15.87
C ALA A 142 -4.05 -12.32 14.44
N ARG A 143 -2.72 -12.20 14.26
CA ARG A 143 -2.07 -12.15 12.94
C ARG A 143 -2.34 -13.39 12.10
N ARG A 144 -2.34 -14.59 12.69
CA ARG A 144 -2.69 -15.82 11.98
C ARG A 144 -4.16 -15.82 11.50
N LYS A 145 -5.08 -15.30 12.32
CA LYS A 145 -6.49 -15.13 11.92
C LYS A 145 -6.64 -14.11 10.79
N THR A 146 -5.99 -12.96 10.88
CA THR A 146 -5.98 -11.95 9.80
C THR A 146 -5.42 -12.53 8.50
N LYS A 147 -4.35 -13.34 8.55
CA LYS A 147 -3.81 -14.00 7.36
C LYS A 147 -4.75 -15.06 6.76
N ALA A 148 -5.49 -15.78 7.59
CA ALA A 148 -6.45 -16.79 7.14
C ALA A 148 -7.76 -16.17 6.63
N LEU A 149 -8.17 -15.04 7.20
CA LEU A 149 -9.41 -14.34 6.90
C LEU A 149 -9.08 -13.07 6.12
N ARG A 150 -9.16 -13.15 4.79
CA ARG A 150 -8.67 -12.15 3.81
C ARG A 150 -9.08 -10.68 4.07
N HIS A 151 -10.23 -10.44 4.72
CA HIS A 151 -10.73 -9.10 5.04
C HIS A 151 -10.90 -8.85 6.56
N CYS A 152 -10.19 -9.60 7.40
CA CYS A 152 -10.31 -9.51 8.86
C CYS A 152 -9.26 -8.57 9.44
N THR A 153 -9.71 -7.44 9.96
CA THR A 153 -8.88 -6.49 10.71
C THR A 153 -8.38 -7.11 12.01
N ILE A 154 -7.26 -6.62 12.53
CA ILE A 154 -6.63 -7.18 13.74
C ILE A 154 -7.53 -7.05 14.98
N TRP A 155 -8.30 -5.98 15.12
CA TRP A 155 -9.28 -5.83 16.22
C TRP A 155 -10.41 -6.85 16.14
N LEU A 156 -10.89 -7.18 14.93
CA LEU A 156 -11.89 -8.22 14.72
C LEU A 156 -11.29 -9.60 15.04
N ALA A 157 -10.04 -9.84 14.65
CA ALA A 157 -9.31 -11.05 15.02
C ALA A 157 -9.15 -11.20 16.55
N LEU A 158 -8.92 -10.10 17.28
CA LEU A 158 -8.88 -10.09 18.74
C LEU A 158 -10.24 -10.46 19.35
N CYS A 159 -11.36 -9.94 18.82
CA CYS A 159 -12.71 -10.31 19.25
C CYS A 159 -13.00 -11.81 19.03
N LEU A 160 -12.58 -12.36 17.89
CA LEU A 160 -12.70 -13.79 17.60
C LEU A 160 -11.89 -14.64 18.58
N ILE A 161 -10.68 -14.22 18.93
CA ILE A 161 -9.85 -14.91 19.93
C ILE A 161 -10.51 -14.89 21.29
N SER A 162 -11.06 -13.75 21.71
CA SER A 162 -11.76 -13.66 22.99
C SER A 162 -12.90 -14.66 23.10
N ARG A 163 -13.71 -14.76 22.04
CA ARG A 163 -14.79 -15.75 21.97
C ARG A 163 -14.26 -17.18 22.02
N GLU A 164 -13.15 -17.47 21.36
CA GLU A 164 -12.50 -18.80 21.41
C GLU A 164 -11.91 -19.15 22.77
N GLN A 165 -11.45 -18.15 23.54
CA GLN A 165 -10.97 -18.34 24.91
C GLN A 165 -12.11 -18.38 25.94
N GLY A 166 -13.38 -18.32 25.50
CA GLY A 166 -14.54 -18.33 26.39
C GLY A 166 -14.66 -17.06 27.25
N LEU A 167 -14.09 -15.94 26.79
CA LEU A 167 -14.20 -14.67 27.50
C LEU A 167 -15.59 -14.06 27.30
N ASP A 168 -16.07 -13.39 28.34
CA ASP A 168 -17.29 -12.58 28.26
C ASP A 168 -17.10 -11.43 27.27
N MET A 169 -18.08 -11.26 26.39
CA MET A 169 -18.04 -10.28 25.30
C MET A 169 -18.49 -8.90 25.74
N GLU A 170 -19.31 -8.77 26.79
CA GLU A 170 -19.73 -7.46 27.32
C GLU A 170 -18.56 -6.52 27.63
N PRO A 171 -17.54 -6.91 28.43
CA PRO A 171 -16.41 -6.02 28.72
C PRO A 171 -15.54 -5.69 27.50
N ILE A 172 -15.59 -6.52 26.46
CA ILE A 172 -14.85 -6.31 25.21
C ILE A 172 -15.58 -5.27 24.36
N ILE A 173 -16.91 -5.37 24.27
CA ILE A 173 -17.75 -4.41 23.57
C ILE A 173 -17.68 -3.05 24.25
N ASP A 174 -17.73 -2.99 25.59
CA ASP A 174 -17.56 -1.74 26.35
C ASP A 174 -16.19 -1.11 26.10
N SER A 175 -15.15 -1.94 26.03
CA SER A 175 -13.80 -1.47 25.69
C SER A 175 -13.70 -0.96 24.26
N LEU A 176 -14.55 -1.40 23.33
CA LEU A 176 -14.59 -0.93 21.95
C LEU A 176 -15.46 0.33 21.80
N ALA A 177 -16.54 0.44 22.58
CA ALA A 177 -17.46 1.58 22.56
C ALA A 177 -16.87 2.84 23.24
N ALA A 178 -15.92 2.66 24.16
CA ALA A 178 -15.22 3.74 24.86
C ALA A 178 -14.03 4.34 24.08
N ALA A 179 -14.05 4.27 22.74
CA ALA A 179 -12.98 4.72 21.84
C ALA A 179 -13.39 5.97 21.06
#